data_AF-A0A3R6THS8-F1
#
_entry.id   AF-A0A3R6THS8-F1
#
_cell.length_a   1.000
_cell.length_b   1.000
_cell.length_c   1.000
_cell.angle_alpha   90.00
_cell.angle_beta   90.00
_cell.angle_gamma   90.00
#
_symmetry.space_group_name_H-M   'P 1'
#
loop_
_entity.id
_entity.type
_entity.pdbx_description
1 polymer ?
#
loop_
_entity_poly.entity_id
_entity_poly.type
_entity_poly.pdbx_seq_one_letter_code
_entity_poly.pdbx_strand_id
1 'polypeptide(L)'
;MILYHGMFDLVEIYGLHIPWFVERPGYVWQQSICWIFILLSGFCWNLGKRHLKRGLVISAWGLLITGVTYAFMPSEKILFGILTFTGTAMLLLIPLSKVLERIPSWMGFAGSFLLFGLTRNVNRGIWGFELFYFGRVPKVLYRGLFMTFLGFPDPGFFSGDYFPLFPWIFLYLTGYFLYGMFIKFPEVKNALRIHLPAPFLEAAGRHSLLLYLLHQPLLMLVFTAADVLKIL
;
A
#
# COMPACT_ATOMS: atom_id res chain seq x y z
N MET A 1 -4.81 8.41 5.54
CA MET A 1 -3.50 7.87 5.96
C MET A 1 -3.04 8.57 7.23
N ILE A 2 -2.65 9.86 7.21
CA ILE A 2 -2.13 10.55 8.42
C ILE A 2 -3.09 10.45 9.61
N LEU A 3 -4.37 10.75 9.40
CA LEU A 3 -5.39 10.64 10.45
C LEU A 3 -5.61 9.20 10.95
N TYR A 4 -5.45 8.20 10.07
CA TYR A 4 -5.58 6.80 10.46
C TYR A 4 -4.41 6.38 11.34
N HIS A 5 -3.17 6.73 10.96
CA HIS A 5 -2.00 6.49 11.80
C HIS A 5 -2.07 7.25 13.12
N GLY A 6 -2.57 8.48 13.11
CA GLY A 6 -2.78 9.23 14.34
C GLY A 6 -3.74 8.51 15.31
N MET A 7 -4.84 7.96 14.78
CA MET A 7 -5.76 7.16 15.57
C MET A 7 -5.14 5.83 16.03
N PHE A 8 -4.38 5.17 15.15
CA PHE A 8 -3.66 3.95 15.47
C PHE A 8 -2.68 4.16 16.63
N ASP A 9 -1.86 5.22 16.59
CA ASP A 9 -0.90 5.54 17.64
C ASP A 9 -1.62 5.75 18.99
N LEU A 10 -2.70 6.54 19.01
CA LEU A 10 -3.48 6.79 20.22
C LEU A 10 -4.01 5.51 20.85
N VAL A 11 -4.47 4.55 20.04
CA VAL A 11 -5.06 3.30 20.53
C VAL A 11 -4.00 2.27 20.90
N GLU A 12 -3.05 1.99 20.01
CA GLU A 12 -2.10 0.87 20.17
C GLU A 12 -0.86 1.26 20.99
N ILE A 13 -0.42 2.53 20.91
CA ILE A 13 0.82 2.98 21.57
C ILE A 13 0.51 3.70 22.90
N TYR A 14 -0.52 4.55 22.92
CA TYR A 14 -0.91 5.31 24.12
C TYR A 14 -2.10 4.70 24.87
N GLY A 15 -2.70 3.62 24.36
CA GLY A 15 -3.69 2.82 25.10
C GLY A 15 -5.08 3.45 25.23
N LEU A 16 -5.43 4.45 24.41
CA LEU A 16 -6.78 5.02 24.43
C LEU A 16 -7.81 3.99 23.94
N HIS A 17 -8.88 3.80 24.70
CA HIS A 17 -9.93 2.86 24.35
C HIS A 17 -10.95 3.47 23.39
N ILE A 18 -10.86 3.11 22.10
CA ILE A 18 -11.72 3.60 21.03
C ILE A 18 -12.36 2.40 20.29
N PRO A 19 -13.51 1.88 20.77
CA PRO A 19 -14.10 0.62 20.28
C PRO A 19 -14.37 0.58 18.78
N TRP A 20 -14.94 1.66 18.23
CA TRP A 20 -15.29 1.72 16.81
C TRP A 20 -14.06 1.64 15.89
N PHE A 21 -12.88 2.00 16.40
CA PHE A 21 -11.63 1.96 15.62
C PHE A 21 -11.06 0.54 15.54
N VAL A 22 -11.12 -0.23 16.62
CA VAL A 22 -10.64 -1.63 16.61
C VAL A 22 -11.63 -2.58 15.91
N GLU A 23 -12.87 -2.14 15.72
CA GLU A 23 -13.91 -2.88 15.02
C GLU A 23 -13.91 -2.65 13.48
N ARG A 24 -14.98 -3.10 12.82
CA ARG A 24 -15.17 -2.99 11.37
C ARG A 24 -14.96 -1.57 10.79
N PRO A 25 -15.37 -0.47 11.44
CA PRO A 25 -15.17 0.86 10.86
C PRO A 25 -13.69 1.20 10.66
N GLY A 26 -12.82 0.95 11.64
CA GLY A 26 -11.39 1.20 11.49
C GLY A 26 -10.74 0.25 10.47
N TYR A 27 -11.18 -1.02 10.40
CA TYR A 27 -10.78 -1.93 9.32
C TYR A 27 -11.12 -1.38 7.93
N VAL A 28 -12.37 -0.96 7.71
CA VAL A 28 -12.80 -0.38 6.41
C VAL A 28 -12.03 0.89 6.10
N TRP A 29 -11.78 1.73 7.11
CA TRP A 29 -10.97 2.95 6.93
C TRP A 29 -9.56 2.60 6.45
N GLN A 30 -8.89 1.66 7.13
CA GLN A 30 -7.58 1.16 6.73
C GLN A 30 -7.60 0.62 5.30
N GLN A 31 -8.49 -0.34 5.01
CA GLN A 31 -8.55 -1.00 3.72
C GLN A 31 -8.83 -0.01 2.58
N SER A 32 -9.72 0.97 2.79
CA SER A 32 -10.03 1.98 1.77
C SER A 32 -8.81 2.82 1.40
N ILE A 33 -8.00 3.23 2.39
CA ILE A 33 -6.75 3.96 2.15
C ILE A 33 -5.80 3.11 1.31
N CYS A 34 -5.59 1.87 1.72
CA CYS A 34 -4.65 0.95 1.06
C CYS A 34 -5.10 0.63 -0.37
N TRP A 35 -6.38 0.35 -0.58
CA TRP A 35 -6.93 0.02 -1.89
C TRP A 35 -6.80 1.19 -2.86
N ILE A 36 -7.22 2.38 -2.45
CA ILE A 36 -7.16 3.58 -3.28
C ILE A 36 -5.69 3.92 -3.57
N PHE A 37 -4.81 3.89 -2.58
CA PHE A 37 -3.40 4.20 -2.77
C PHE A 37 -2.74 3.28 -3.80
N ILE A 38 -2.90 1.96 -3.67
CA ILE A 38 -2.28 0.98 -4.56
C ILE A 38 -2.85 1.06 -5.98
N LEU A 39 -4.18 1.16 -6.09
CA LEU A 39 -4.88 1.30 -7.38
C LEU A 39 -4.44 2.59 -8.10
N LEU A 40 -4.42 3.73 -7.41
CA LEU A 40 -3.98 5.00 -7.98
C LEU A 40 -2.51 4.99 -8.35
N SER A 41 -1.65 4.36 -7.54
CA SER A 41 -0.23 4.24 -7.84
C SER A 41 0.00 3.47 -9.15
N GLY A 42 -0.76 2.39 -9.37
CA GLY A 42 -0.79 1.65 -10.64
C GLY A 42 -1.30 2.48 -11.80
N PHE A 43 -2.42 3.19 -11.62
CA PHE A 43 -3.00 4.08 -12.63
C PHE A 43 -2.00 5.18 -13.08
N CYS A 44 -1.35 5.81 -12.10
CA CYS A 44 -0.37 6.88 -12.30
C CYS A 44 0.95 6.41 -12.91
N TRP A 45 1.17 5.10 -13.08
CA TRP A 45 2.33 4.58 -13.80
C TRP A 45 2.43 5.24 -15.19
N ASN A 46 1.36 5.22 -15.99
CA ASN A 46 1.41 5.73 -17.36
C ASN A 46 1.58 7.27 -17.45
N LEU A 47 1.42 7.98 -16.34
CA LEU A 47 1.64 9.43 -16.23
C LEU A 47 3.08 9.78 -15.84
N GLY A 48 3.88 8.78 -15.41
CA GLY A 48 5.27 8.95 -15.01
C GLY A 48 6.25 8.85 -16.19
N LYS A 49 7.51 9.29 -15.97
CA LYS A 49 8.61 9.14 -16.94
C LYS A 49 9.86 8.48 -16.35
N ARG A 50 10.16 8.74 -15.06
CA ARG A 50 11.38 8.29 -14.37
C ARG A 50 11.15 7.06 -13.50
N HIS A 51 10.63 5.98 -14.08
CA HIS A 51 10.21 4.78 -13.34
C HIS A 51 11.34 4.14 -12.52
N LEU A 52 12.49 3.91 -13.14
CA LEU A 52 13.64 3.29 -12.46
C LEU A 52 14.10 4.12 -11.26
N LYS A 53 14.36 5.42 -11.46
CA LYS A 53 14.77 6.32 -10.38
C LYS A 53 13.75 6.35 -9.25
N ARG A 54 12.45 6.46 -9.57
CA ARG A 54 11.38 6.49 -8.56
C ARG A 54 11.27 5.16 -7.80
N GLY A 55 11.31 4.03 -8.50
CA GLY A 55 11.28 2.70 -7.89
C GLY A 55 12.46 2.45 -6.96
N LEU A 56 13.67 2.84 -7.36
CA LEU A 56 14.87 2.77 -6.52
C LEU A 56 14.79 3.67 -5.29
N VAL A 57 14.35 4.93 -5.45
CA VAL A 57 14.19 5.87 -4.33
C VAL A 57 13.17 5.35 -3.32
N ILE A 58 12.01 4.87 -3.78
CA ILE A 58 10.96 4.34 -2.91
C ILE A 58 11.45 3.07 -2.19
N SER A 59 12.14 2.17 -2.90
CA SER A 59 12.72 0.96 -2.30
C SER A 59 13.77 1.31 -1.24
N ALA A 60 14.63 2.30 -1.50
CA ALA A 60 15.64 2.77 -0.55
C ALA A 60 15.00 3.33 0.73
N TRP A 61 13.93 4.12 0.61
CA TRP A 61 13.17 4.57 1.79
C TRP A 61 12.49 3.42 2.53
N GLY A 62 11.97 2.41 1.84
CA GLY A 62 11.42 1.21 2.48
C GLY A 62 12.47 0.44 3.31
N LEU A 63 13.69 0.28 2.76
CA LEU A 63 14.81 -0.32 3.48
C LEU A 63 15.26 0.54 4.67
N LEU A 64 15.29 1.86 4.53
CA LEU A 64 15.62 2.76 5.63
C LEU A 64 14.59 2.65 6.77
N ILE A 65 13.29 2.67 6.47
CA ILE A 65 12.23 2.49 7.47
C ILE A 65 12.36 1.13 8.15
N THR A 66 12.66 0.08 7.38
CA THR A 66 12.93 -1.25 7.95
C THR A 66 14.08 -1.19 8.95
N GLY A 67 15.22 -0.59 8.57
CA GLY A 67 16.38 -0.46 9.45
C GLY A 67 16.12 0.38 10.70
N VAL A 68 15.44 1.52 10.56
CA VAL A 68 15.10 2.42 11.68
C VAL A 68 14.13 1.73 12.65
N THR A 69 13.05 1.13 12.16
CA THR A 69 12.08 0.45 13.04
C THR A 69 12.69 -0.77 13.72
N TYR A 70 13.56 -1.51 13.04
CA TYR A 70 14.27 -2.63 13.67
C TYR A 70 15.21 -2.18 14.80
N ALA A 71 15.87 -1.03 14.65
CA ALA A 71 16.83 -0.50 15.62
C ALA A 71 16.15 0.19 16.82
N PHE A 72 15.08 0.95 16.59
CA PHE A 72 14.48 1.82 17.61
C PHE A 72 13.09 1.36 18.10
N MET A 73 12.37 0.54 17.34
CA MET A 73 11.00 0.11 17.64
C MET A 73 10.78 -1.38 17.29
N PRO A 74 11.55 -2.32 17.86
CA PRO A 74 11.53 -3.73 17.45
C PRO A 74 10.19 -4.45 17.67
N SER A 75 9.36 -3.97 18.61
CA SER A 75 7.98 -4.44 18.81
C SER A 75 7.09 -4.09 17.63
N GLU A 76 7.30 -2.94 17.01
CA GLU A 76 6.55 -2.40 15.85
C GLU A 76 7.40 -2.39 14.58
N LYS A 77 8.30 -3.37 14.43
CA LYS A 77 9.19 -3.45 13.28
C LYS A 77 8.40 -3.51 11.96
N ILE A 78 8.86 -2.79 10.95
CA ILE A 78 8.26 -2.77 9.63
C ILE A 78 9.12 -3.59 8.68
N LEU A 79 8.64 -4.77 8.28
CA LEU A 79 9.24 -5.60 7.24
C LEU A 79 8.24 -5.86 6.11
N PHE A 80 8.68 -5.65 4.87
CA PHE A 80 7.83 -5.72 3.68
C PHE A 80 6.59 -4.81 3.74
N GLY A 81 6.81 -3.57 4.21
CA GLY A 81 5.78 -2.53 4.21
C GLY A 81 5.44 -1.99 2.83
N ILE A 82 4.52 -1.01 2.79
CA ILE A 82 3.97 -0.48 1.54
C ILE A 82 5.01 0.17 0.62
N LEU A 83 6.08 0.78 1.16
CA LEU A 83 7.16 1.33 0.32
C LEU A 83 7.99 0.22 -0.35
N THR A 84 8.28 -0.86 0.38
CA THR A 84 8.95 -2.03 -0.20
C THR A 84 8.11 -2.63 -1.32
N PHE A 85 6.79 -2.77 -1.10
CA PHE A 85 5.85 -3.21 -2.13
C PHE A 85 5.83 -2.28 -3.35
N THR A 86 5.58 -1.00 -3.15
CA THR A 86 5.41 -0.05 -4.26
C THR A 86 6.70 0.12 -5.07
N GLY A 87 7.85 0.18 -4.41
CA GLY A 87 9.16 0.17 -5.06
C GLY A 87 9.36 -1.10 -5.90
N THR A 88 9.08 -2.27 -5.33
CA THR A 88 9.12 -3.55 -6.04
C THR A 88 8.19 -3.56 -7.25
N ALA A 89 6.92 -3.20 -7.08
CA ALA A 89 5.91 -3.20 -8.13
C ALA A 89 6.33 -2.30 -9.30
N MET A 90 6.87 -1.11 -9.01
CA MET A 90 7.40 -0.21 -10.03
C MET A 90 8.58 -0.82 -10.78
N LEU A 91 9.54 -1.43 -10.08
CA LEU A 91 10.71 -2.03 -10.71
C LEU A 91 10.34 -3.25 -11.56
N LEU A 92 9.42 -4.09 -11.08
CA LEU A 92 8.88 -5.23 -11.84
C LEU A 92 8.12 -4.77 -13.08
N LEU A 93 7.39 -3.66 -13.01
CA LEU A 93 6.60 -3.18 -14.13
C LEU A 93 7.45 -2.62 -15.27
N ILE A 94 8.72 -2.22 -15.05
CA ILE A 94 9.63 -1.73 -16.11
C ILE A 94 9.81 -2.78 -17.24
N PRO A 95 10.25 -4.01 -16.98
CA PRO A 95 10.33 -5.02 -18.02
C PRO A 95 8.95 -5.55 -18.44
N LEU A 96 7.98 -5.58 -17.51
CA LEU A 96 6.69 -6.21 -17.75
C LEU A 96 5.76 -5.35 -18.60
N SER A 97 5.91 -4.03 -18.60
CA SER A 97 5.02 -3.10 -19.32
C SER A 97 4.95 -3.41 -20.82
N LYS A 98 6.07 -3.79 -21.45
CA LYS A 98 6.11 -4.15 -22.87
C LYS A 98 5.20 -5.33 -23.22
N VAL A 99 5.03 -6.26 -22.28
CA VAL A 99 4.15 -7.42 -22.44
C VAL A 99 2.70 -7.01 -22.13
N LEU A 100 2.51 -6.24 -21.05
CA LEU A 100 1.18 -5.80 -20.62
C LEU A 100 0.51 -4.84 -21.62
N GLU A 101 1.28 -4.03 -22.34
CA GLU A 101 0.79 -3.15 -23.41
C GLU A 101 0.14 -3.92 -24.56
N ARG A 102 0.48 -5.20 -24.75
CA ARG A 102 -0.14 -6.06 -25.76
C ARG A 102 -1.49 -6.63 -25.33
N ILE A 103 -1.82 -6.54 -24.04
CA ILE A 103 -3.06 -7.06 -23.49
C ILE A 103 -4.16 -5.99 -23.62
N PRO A 104 -5.34 -6.30 -24.18
CA PRO A 104 -6.45 -5.37 -24.20
C PRO A 104 -6.80 -4.88 -22.79
N SER A 105 -6.91 -3.56 -22.61
CA SER A 105 -6.99 -2.96 -21.26
C SER A 105 -8.13 -3.51 -20.41
N TRP A 106 -9.28 -3.83 -21.01
CA TRP A 106 -10.41 -4.41 -20.28
C TRP A 106 -10.12 -5.84 -19.78
N MET A 107 -9.38 -6.65 -20.55
CA MET A 107 -8.98 -8.00 -20.16
C MET A 107 -7.96 -7.95 -19.03
N GLY A 108 -6.97 -7.05 -19.15
CA GLY A 108 -5.97 -6.83 -18.12
C GLY A 108 -6.59 -6.35 -16.81
N PHE A 109 -7.55 -5.42 -16.90
CA PHE A 109 -8.33 -4.94 -15.76
C PHE A 109 -9.12 -6.08 -15.10
N ALA A 110 -9.95 -6.80 -15.87
CA ALA A 110 -10.79 -7.87 -15.35
C ALA A 110 -9.95 -9.01 -14.75
N GLY A 111 -8.92 -9.46 -15.46
CA GLY A 111 -8.02 -10.52 -15.00
C GLY A 111 -7.28 -10.14 -13.73
N SER A 112 -6.73 -8.92 -13.65
CA SER A 112 -6.02 -8.45 -12.45
C SER A 112 -6.98 -8.27 -11.27
N PHE A 113 -8.18 -7.75 -11.50
CA PHE A 113 -9.18 -7.57 -10.44
C PHE A 113 -9.68 -8.92 -9.90
N LEU A 114 -9.93 -9.89 -10.77
CA LEU A 114 -10.31 -11.25 -10.37
C LEU A 114 -9.18 -11.96 -9.61
N LEU A 115 -7.93 -11.84 -10.07
CA LEU A 115 -6.77 -12.40 -9.36
C LEU A 115 -6.60 -11.75 -7.98
N PHE A 116 -6.79 -10.44 -7.86
CA PHE A 116 -6.81 -9.77 -6.55
C PHE A 116 -7.89 -10.36 -5.64
N GLY A 117 -9.12 -10.52 -6.15
CA GLY A 117 -10.21 -11.14 -5.40
C GLY A 117 -9.90 -12.56 -4.94
N LEU A 118 -9.39 -13.41 -5.83
CA LEU A 118 -9.07 -14.81 -5.52
C LEU A 118 -7.91 -14.96 -4.54
N THR A 119 -6.95 -14.02 -4.57
CA THR A 119 -5.73 -14.10 -3.78
C THR A 119 -5.73 -13.21 -2.55
N ARG A 120 -6.77 -12.41 -2.31
CA ARG A 120 -6.78 -11.40 -1.23
C ARG A 120 -6.45 -11.99 0.15
N ASN A 121 -6.90 -13.20 0.42
CA ASN A 121 -6.73 -13.88 1.69
C ASN A 121 -5.50 -14.81 1.77
N VAL A 122 -4.59 -14.79 0.78
CA VAL A 122 -3.42 -15.69 0.76
C VAL A 122 -2.52 -15.50 1.97
N ASN A 123 -2.38 -14.28 2.50
CA ASN A 123 -1.60 -14.04 3.72
C ASN A 123 -2.14 -14.84 4.94
N ARG A 124 -3.39 -15.29 4.89
CA ARG A 124 -4.07 -16.08 5.93
C ARG A 124 -4.15 -17.59 5.61
N GLY A 125 -3.52 -18.07 4.54
CA GLY A 125 -3.59 -19.50 4.17
C GLY A 125 -4.77 -19.86 3.27
N ILE A 126 -5.51 -18.88 2.74
CA ILE A 126 -6.83 -19.09 2.11
C ILE A 126 -6.89 -18.43 0.73
N TRP A 127 -7.40 -19.16 -0.26
CA TRP A 127 -7.88 -18.55 -1.51
C TRP A 127 -9.25 -17.94 -1.25
N GLY A 128 -9.41 -16.64 -1.48
CA GLY A 128 -10.62 -15.93 -1.09
C GLY A 128 -10.47 -14.43 -0.95
N PHE A 129 -11.62 -13.77 -0.74
CA PHE A 129 -11.76 -12.35 -0.47
C PHE A 129 -12.64 -12.14 0.75
N GLU A 130 -12.14 -11.44 1.78
CA GLU A 130 -12.90 -11.17 3.01
C GLU A 130 -13.49 -12.47 3.61
N LEU A 131 -14.82 -12.62 3.60
CA LEU A 131 -15.54 -13.78 4.13
C LEU A 131 -15.65 -14.94 3.12
N PHE A 132 -15.35 -14.73 1.84
CA PHE A 132 -15.45 -15.76 0.81
C PHE A 132 -14.26 -16.71 0.90
N TYR A 133 -14.57 -18.01 0.98
CA TYR A 133 -13.59 -19.10 1.08
C TYR A 133 -13.68 -20.01 -0.15
N PHE A 134 -12.59 -20.13 -0.89
CA PHE A 134 -12.50 -20.98 -2.09
C PHE A 134 -11.57 -22.18 -1.91
N GLY A 135 -10.76 -22.21 -0.85
CA GLY A 135 -9.87 -23.33 -0.54
C GLY A 135 -8.66 -22.92 0.29
N ARG A 136 -7.85 -23.92 0.68
CA ARG A 136 -6.59 -23.69 1.40
C ARG A 136 -5.42 -23.55 0.42
N VAL A 137 -4.53 -22.63 0.73
CA VAL A 137 -3.23 -22.51 0.07
C VAL A 137 -2.29 -23.60 0.61
N PRO A 138 -1.45 -24.24 -0.23
CA PRO A 138 -0.49 -25.23 0.24
C PRO A 138 0.45 -24.69 1.32
N LYS A 139 0.52 -25.38 2.47
CA LYS A 139 1.36 -24.96 3.62
C LYS A 139 2.86 -24.86 3.30
N VAL A 140 3.33 -25.58 2.27
CA VAL A 140 4.74 -25.54 1.84
C VAL A 140 5.17 -24.15 1.38
N LEU A 141 4.22 -23.30 0.95
CA LEU A 141 4.50 -21.92 0.55
C LEU A 141 4.82 -21.01 1.73
N TYR A 142 4.37 -21.31 2.95
CA TYR A 142 4.54 -20.43 4.12
C TYR A 142 5.86 -20.75 4.84
N ARG A 143 6.98 -20.63 4.12
CA ARG A 143 8.31 -20.95 4.65
C ARG A 143 9.37 -20.00 4.12
N GLY A 144 10.10 -19.40 5.05
CA GLY A 144 11.26 -18.58 4.77
C GLY A 144 10.92 -17.16 4.31
N LEU A 145 11.92 -16.29 4.42
CA LEU A 145 11.77 -14.85 4.22
C LEU A 145 11.33 -14.46 2.79
N PHE A 146 11.79 -15.22 1.79
CA PHE A 146 11.42 -14.98 0.40
C PHE A 146 9.93 -15.21 0.15
N MET A 147 9.35 -16.28 0.71
CA MET A 147 7.92 -16.52 0.57
C MET A 147 7.08 -15.54 1.38
N THR A 148 7.58 -15.11 2.55
CA THR A 148 7.00 -14.00 3.31
C THR A 148 6.95 -12.72 2.48
N PHE A 149 8.01 -12.40 1.74
CA PHE A 149 8.01 -11.27 0.81
C PHE A 149 6.97 -11.44 -0.31
N LEU A 150 6.83 -12.65 -0.86
CA LEU A 150 5.85 -12.93 -1.90
C LEU A 150 4.40 -12.86 -1.41
N GLY A 151 4.10 -13.11 -0.14
CA GLY A 151 2.73 -13.07 0.41
C GLY A 151 2.31 -14.32 1.18
N PHE A 152 3.25 -15.22 1.43
CA PHE A 152 3.04 -16.44 2.20
C PHE A 152 3.90 -16.37 3.48
N PRO A 153 3.45 -15.62 4.50
CA PRO A 153 4.25 -15.34 5.69
C PRO A 153 4.61 -16.60 6.47
N ASP A 154 5.88 -16.71 6.85
CA ASP A 154 6.38 -17.75 7.74
C ASP A 154 5.61 -17.78 9.08
N PRO A 155 5.35 -18.95 9.69
CA PRO A 155 4.67 -19.04 10.98
C PRO A 155 5.36 -18.20 12.06
N GLY A 156 4.59 -17.30 12.71
CA GLY A 156 5.13 -16.39 13.73
C GLY A 156 5.76 -15.11 13.17
N PHE A 157 5.72 -14.90 11.84
CA PHE A 157 6.07 -13.62 11.25
C PHE A 157 5.14 -12.50 11.73
N PHE A 158 5.75 -11.36 12.07
CA PHE A 158 5.05 -10.14 12.46
C PHE A 158 5.74 -8.93 11.84
N SER A 159 4.93 -7.99 11.37
CA SER A 159 5.33 -6.66 10.93
C SER A 159 4.19 -5.68 11.21
N GLY A 160 4.51 -4.51 11.76
CA GLY A 160 3.53 -3.43 12.00
C GLY A 160 2.92 -2.89 10.70
N ASP A 161 3.63 -3.05 9.57
CA ASP A 161 3.11 -2.77 8.23
C ASP A 161 3.50 -3.91 7.28
N TYR A 162 2.52 -4.64 6.74
CA TYR A 162 2.76 -5.81 5.88
C TYR A 162 1.98 -5.75 4.57
N PHE A 163 2.70 -5.35 3.51
CA PHE A 163 2.26 -5.33 2.12
C PHE A 163 3.18 -6.23 1.30
N PRO A 164 2.93 -7.54 1.25
CA PRO A 164 3.69 -8.44 0.39
C PRO A 164 3.40 -8.20 -1.10
N LEU A 165 4.12 -8.91 -1.98
CA LEU A 165 3.86 -8.81 -3.42
C LEU A 165 2.45 -9.28 -3.80
N PHE A 166 2.07 -10.50 -3.41
CA PHE A 166 0.72 -11.03 -3.53
C PHE A 166 -0.07 -10.75 -2.26
N PRO A 167 -1.32 -10.27 -2.35
CA PRO A 167 -2.13 -10.10 -3.56
C PRO A 167 -1.97 -8.73 -4.24
N TRP A 168 -1.26 -7.80 -3.59
CA TRP A 168 -1.33 -6.36 -3.88
C TRP A 168 -0.87 -5.97 -5.28
N ILE A 169 0.03 -6.73 -5.90
CA ILE A 169 0.46 -6.53 -7.28
C ILE A 169 -0.71 -6.58 -8.26
N PHE A 170 -1.72 -7.42 -8.00
CA PHE A 170 -2.89 -7.51 -8.87
C PHE A 170 -3.78 -6.27 -8.76
N LEU A 171 -3.88 -5.66 -7.59
CA LEU A 171 -4.59 -4.38 -7.43
C LEU A 171 -3.82 -3.24 -8.11
N TYR A 172 -2.50 -3.24 -8.02
CA TYR A 172 -1.64 -2.29 -8.73
C TYR A 172 -1.82 -2.43 -10.26
N LEU A 173 -1.80 -3.65 -10.79
CA LEU A 173 -2.04 -3.92 -12.21
C LEU A 173 -3.47 -3.57 -12.65
N THR A 174 -4.46 -3.76 -11.77
CA THR A 174 -5.83 -3.29 -12.01
C THR A 174 -5.83 -1.80 -12.29
N GLY A 175 -5.12 -1.01 -11.48
CA GLY A 175 -4.93 0.43 -11.70
C GLY A 175 -4.22 0.75 -13.01
N TYR A 176 -3.13 0.03 -13.32
CA TYR A 176 -2.37 0.19 -14.56
C TYR A 176 -3.25 0.02 -15.81
N PHE A 177 -4.08 -1.04 -15.84
CA PHE A 177 -4.98 -1.28 -16.97
C PHE A 177 -6.18 -0.34 -17.00
N LEU A 178 -6.65 0.10 -15.82
CA LEU A 178 -7.73 1.08 -15.69
C LEU A 178 -7.39 2.39 -16.41
N TYR A 179 -6.12 2.82 -16.38
CA TYR A 179 -5.65 3.96 -17.18
C TYR A 179 -5.92 3.77 -18.68
N GLY A 180 -5.56 2.62 -19.23
CA GLY A 180 -5.76 2.32 -20.65
C GLY A 180 -7.22 2.28 -21.08
N MET A 181 -8.13 1.92 -20.15
CA MET A 181 -9.57 1.99 -20.39
C MET A 181 -10.07 3.43 -20.44
N PHE A 182 -9.68 4.25 -19.46
CA PHE A 182 -10.22 5.61 -19.33
C PHE A 182 -9.57 6.63 -20.25
N ILE A 183 -8.28 6.50 -20.56
CA ILE A 183 -7.57 7.49 -21.39
C ILE A 183 -8.09 7.52 -22.84
N LYS A 184 -8.94 6.57 -23.26
CA LYS A 184 -9.58 6.59 -24.58
C LYS A 184 -10.67 7.67 -24.69
N PHE A 185 -11.25 8.08 -23.56
CA PHE A 185 -12.31 9.10 -23.51
C PHE A 185 -11.71 10.51 -23.50
N PRO A 186 -12.06 11.38 -24.48
CA PRO A 186 -11.60 12.77 -24.51
C PRO A 186 -11.90 13.55 -23.23
N GLU A 187 -13.05 13.29 -22.60
CA GLU A 187 -13.50 13.92 -21.36
C GLU A 187 -12.51 13.65 -20.23
N VAL A 188 -12.03 12.40 -20.11
CA VAL A 188 -11.02 12.04 -19.10
C VAL A 188 -9.69 12.72 -19.42
N LYS A 189 -9.24 12.73 -20.68
CA LYS A 189 -8.01 13.45 -21.07
C LYS A 189 -8.10 14.93 -20.71
N ASN A 190 -9.25 15.54 -20.93
CA ASN A 190 -9.49 16.94 -20.60
C ASN A 190 -9.52 17.14 -19.09
N ALA A 191 -10.20 16.28 -18.33
CA ALA A 191 -10.24 16.33 -16.87
C ALA A 191 -8.85 16.22 -16.24
N LEU A 192 -7.97 15.36 -16.75
CA LEU A 192 -6.58 15.24 -16.30
C LEU A 192 -5.72 16.48 -16.58
N ARG A 193 -6.18 17.38 -17.46
CA ARG A 193 -5.52 18.65 -17.78
C ARG A 193 -6.12 19.83 -17.01
N ILE A 194 -7.25 19.65 -16.33
CA ILE A 194 -7.87 20.72 -15.55
C ILE A 194 -6.94 21.07 -14.39
N HIS A 195 -6.56 22.34 -14.34
CA HIS A 195 -5.84 22.89 -13.21
C HIS A 195 -6.86 23.41 -12.20
N LEU A 196 -7.03 22.71 -11.08
CA LEU A 196 -7.88 23.17 -9.99
C LEU A 196 -7.11 24.21 -9.16
N PRO A 197 -7.72 25.34 -8.78
CA PRO A 197 -7.10 26.36 -7.93
C PRO A 197 -7.05 25.90 -6.47
N ALA A 198 -6.32 24.82 -6.21
CA ALA A 198 -6.15 24.21 -4.90
C ALA A 198 -4.65 24.08 -4.59
N PRO A 199 -3.96 25.21 -4.34
CA PRO A 199 -2.49 25.25 -4.21
C PRO A 199 -1.99 24.33 -3.10
N PHE A 200 -2.77 24.19 -2.01
CA PHE A 200 -2.45 23.28 -0.92
C PHE A 200 -2.50 21.80 -1.34
N LEU A 201 -3.58 21.38 -2.03
CA LEU A 201 -3.71 19.99 -2.48
C LEU A 201 -2.66 19.65 -3.55
N GLU A 202 -2.35 20.61 -4.41
CA GLU A 202 -1.31 20.45 -5.42
C GLU A 202 0.09 20.32 -4.78
N ALA A 203 0.39 21.16 -3.79
CA ALA A 203 1.62 21.06 -3.01
C ALA A 203 1.71 19.71 -2.28
N ALA A 204 0.62 19.28 -1.62
CA ALA A 204 0.55 18.00 -0.93
C ALA A 204 0.78 16.81 -1.89
N GLY A 205 0.21 16.85 -3.10
CA GLY A 205 0.44 15.84 -4.13
C GLY A 205 1.89 15.81 -4.61
N ARG A 206 2.49 16.97 -4.89
CA ARG A 206 3.88 17.12 -5.34
C ARG A 206 4.90 16.61 -4.31
N HIS A 207 4.60 16.80 -3.03
CA HIS A 207 5.45 16.39 -1.90
C HIS A 207 4.93 15.16 -1.15
N SER A 208 4.09 14.34 -1.79
CA SER A 208 3.43 13.19 -1.18
C SER A 208 4.38 12.21 -0.49
N LEU A 209 5.55 11.91 -1.08
CA LEU A 209 6.56 11.05 -0.43
C LEU A 209 7.14 11.69 0.83
N LEU A 210 7.39 13.00 0.84
CA LEU A 210 7.89 13.70 2.01
C LEU A 210 6.85 13.69 3.13
N LEU A 211 5.59 13.99 2.80
CA LEU A 211 4.48 13.89 3.75
C LEU A 211 4.34 12.46 4.29
N TYR A 212 4.49 11.46 3.43
CA TYR A 212 4.50 10.05 3.82
C TYR A 212 5.66 9.72 4.78
N LEU A 213 6.85 10.29 4.61
CA LEU A 213 7.98 9.97 5.49
C LEU A 213 7.88 10.70 6.84
N LEU A 214 7.35 11.92 6.85
CA LEU A 214 7.32 12.76 8.04
C LEU A 214 6.10 12.55 8.92
N HIS A 215 4.98 12.03 8.40
CA HIS A 215 3.76 11.94 9.20
C HIS A 215 3.95 11.10 10.48
N GLN A 216 4.55 9.91 10.40
CA GLN A 216 4.69 9.02 11.56
C GLN A 216 5.64 9.59 12.62
N PRO A 217 6.87 10.07 12.29
CA PRO A 217 7.74 10.71 13.28
C PRO A 217 7.13 11.96 13.93
N LEU A 218 6.39 12.76 13.16
CA LEU A 218 5.75 13.97 13.69
C LEU A 218 4.55 13.63 14.59
N LEU A 219 3.72 12.65 14.22
CA LEU A 219 2.63 12.16 15.07
C LEU A 219 3.18 11.62 16.40
N MET A 220 4.21 10.77 16.32
CA MET A 220 4.88 10.22 17.50
C MET A 220 5.43 11.33 18.41
N LEU A 221 6.08 12.35 17.84
CA LEU A 221 6.58 13.49 18.60
C LEU A 221 5.45 14.25 19.32
N VAL A 222 4.36 14.55 18.60
CA VAL A 222 3.22 15.30 19.14
C VAL A 222 2.54 14.52 20.26
N PHE A 223 2.26 13.23 20.07
CA PHE A 223 1.59 12.44 21.09
C PHE A 223 2.49 12.13 22.27
N THR A 224 3.80 11.91 22.07
CA THR A 224 4.74 11.75 23.17
C THR A 224 4.80 13.02 24.01
N ALA A 225 4.81 14.20 23.38
CA ALA A 225 4.74 15.46 24.10
C ALA A 225 3.42 15.61 24.87
N ALA A 226 2.29 15.24 24.27
CA ALA A 226 0.98 15.31 24.93
C ALA A 226 0.86 14.34 26.12
N ASP A 227 1.39 13.13 26.00
CA ASP A 227 1.45 12.12 27.06
C ASP A 227 2.32 12.58 28.24
N VAL A 228 3.52 13.11 27.95
CA VAL A 228 4.42 13.70 28.97
C VAL A 228 3.74 14.87 29.71
N LEU A 229 2.92 15.65 29.00
CA LEU A 229 2.14 16.75 29.58
C LEU A 229 0.83 16.30 30.26
N LYS A 230 0.53 14.99 30.29
CA LYS A 230 -0.70 14.39 30.86
C LYS A 230 -1.99 14.95 30.26
N ILE A 231 -1.96 15.21 28.95
CA ILE A 231 -3.12 15.66 28.16
C ILE A 231 -3.88 14.46 27.58
N LEU A 232 -3.20 13.32 27.44
CA LEU A 232 -3.74 12.02 27.01
C LEU A 232 -4.08 11.17 28.25
#